data_AF-A0A914NXC0-F1
#
_entry.id   AF-A0A914NXC0-F1
#
_cell.length_a   1.000
_cell.length_b   1.000
_cell.length_c   1.000
_cell.angle_alpha   90.00
_cell.angle_beta   90.00
_cell.angle_gamma   90.00
#
_symmetry.space_group_name_H-M   'P 1'
#
loop_
_entity.id
_entity.type
_entity.pdbx_description
1 polymer ?
#
loop_
_entity_poly.entity_id
_entity_poly.type
_entity_poly.pdbx_seq_one_letter_code
_entity_poly.pdbx_strand_id
1 'polypeptide(L)'
;MQFQWQEISTIYIPDNIGMVCSYFQQDMESLLNNNPNITIVYKKQMDPTPASMKETLNKIKTCSRIIVSCFDSAVDRRNFLLAMNDLGLVESSEYVLIVAQLKNQGMLQQSD
;
A
#
# COMPACT_ATOMS: atom_id res chain seq x y z
N MET A 1 -11.63 -12.42 -13.26
CA MET A 1 -11.04 -11.95 -11.99
C MET A 1 -11.26 -13.01 -10.92
N GLN A 2 -10.19 -13.49 -10.30
CA GLN A 2 -10.22 -14.65 -9.39
C GLN A 2 -10.78 -14.34 -8.00
N PHE A 3 -10.66 -13.10 -7.51
CA PHE A 3 -11.01 -12.71 -6.14
C PHE A 3 -12.22 -11.76 -6.01
N GLN A 4 -12.78 -11.29 -7.14
CA GLN A 4 -13.96 -10.40 -7.19
C GLN A 4 -13.90 -9.14 -6.29
N TRP A 5 -12.70 -8.65 -5.96
CA TRP A 5 -12.54 -7.41 -5.19
C TRP A 5 -12.97 -6.20 -6.03
N GLN A 6 -13.82 -5.35 -5.44
CA GLN A 6 -14.35 -4.15 -6.10
C GLN A 6 -13.82 -2.86 -5.49
N GLU A 7 -13.40 -2.89 -4.23
CA GLU A 7 -12.97 -1.72 -3.47
C GLU A 7 -11.60 -1.97 -2.87
N ILE A 8 -10.65 -1.10 -3.21
CA ILE A 8 -9.28 -1.21 -2.73
C ILE A 8 -8.78 0.14 -2.21
N SER A 9 -7.99 0.10 -1.15
CA SER A 9 -7.21 1.24 -0.68
C SER A 9 -5.77 1.10 -1.12
N THR A 10 -5.18 2.21 -1.57
CA THR A 10 -3.78 2.29 -1.95
C THR A 10 -3.04 3.25 -1.02
N ILE A 11 -1.93 2.80 -0.44
CA ILE A 11 -1.13 3.61 0.48
C ILE A 11 0.36 3.43 0.19
N TYR A 12 1.13 4.49 0.41
CA TYR A 12 2.55 4.41 0.19
C TYR A 12 3.35 5.38 1.06
N ILE A 13 4.58 4.99 1.39
CA ILE A 13 5.59 5.86 2.00
C ILE A 13 6.83 5.76 1.09
N PRO A 14 7.08 6.80 0.26
CA PRO A 14 8.27 6.85 -0.57
C PRO A 14 9.47 7.37 0.22
N ASP A 15 10.67 7.01 -0.24
CA ASP A 15 11.89 7.72 0.10
C ASP A 15 12.17 8.85 -0.92
N ASN A 16 13.22 9.63 -0.66
CA ASN A 16 13.66 10.70 -1.57
C ASN A 16 14.78 10.26 -2.52
N ILE A 17 15.10 8.96 -2.57
CA ILE A 17 16.26 8.42 -3.28
C ILE A 17 15.81 7.54 -4.45
N GLY A 18 15.17 6.41 -4.14
CA GLY A 18 14.65 5.47 -5.12
C GLY A 18 13.27 5.86 -5.63
N MET A 19 12.45 6.52 -4.80
CA MET A 19 11.05 6.89 -5.12
C MET A 19 10.24 5.73 -5.71
N VAL A 20 10.61 4.49 -5.41
CA VAL A 20 10.08 3.29 -6.08
C VAL A 20 8.59 3.18 -5.81
N CYS A 21 8.18 3.46 -4.58
CA CYS A 21 6.77 3.48 -4.21
C CYS A 21 5.96 4.59 -4.87
N SER A 22 6.57 5.73 -5.23
CA SER A 22 5.89 6.78 -6.00
C SER A 22 5.55 6.30 -7.41
N TYR A 23 6.51 5.65 -8.09
CA TYR A 23 6.28 5.08 -9.42
C TYR A 23 5.30 3.91 -9.39
N PHE A 24 5.48 2.98 -8.44
CA PHE A 24 4.56 1.86 -8.26
C PHE A 24 3.12 2.34 -8.04
N GLN A 25 2.92 3.36 -7.22
CA GLN A 25 1.59 3.92 -6.99
C GLN A 25 0.98 4.52 -8.27
N GLN A 26 1.77 5.25 -9.06
CA GLN A 26 1.31 5.83 -10.32
C GLN A 26 0.89 4.75 -11.31
N ASP A 27 1.70 3.70 -11.46
CA ASP A 27 1.42 2.57 -12.35
C ASP A 27 0.17 1.80 -11.90
N MET A 28 0.07 1.48 -10.60
CA MET A 28 -1.11 0.82 -10.04
C MET A 28 -2.37 1.66 -10.24
N GLU A 29 -2.31 2.97 -9.98
CA GLU A 29 -3.46 3.85 -10.17
C GLU A 29 -3.90 3.89 -11.64
N SER A 30 -2.97 3.99 -12.57
CA SER A 30 -3.25 3.94 -14.02
C SER A 30 -3.92 2.64 -14.42
N LEU A 31 -3.40 1.49 -13.96
CA LEU A 31 -3.96 0.17 -14.30
C LEU A 31 -5.35 -0.05 -13.70
N LEU A 32 -5.57 0.39 -12.46
CA LEU A 32 -6.82 0.20 -11.74
C LEU A 32 -7.92 1.13 -12.27
N ASN A 33 -7.59 2.38 -12.59
CA ASN A 33 -8.56 3.32 -13.18
C ASN A 33 -9.05 2.88 -14.57
N ASN A 34 -8.26 2.07 -15.29
CA ASN A 34 -8.65 1.48 -16.57
C ASN A 34 -9.47 0.18 -16.41
N ASN A 35 -9.65 -0.32 -15.18
CA ASN A 35 -10.47 -1.50 -14.91
C ASN A 35 -11.85 -1.10 -14.38
N PRO A 36 -12.94 -1.29 -15.15
CA PRO A 36 -14.28 -0.83 -14.75
C PRO A 36 -14.86 -1.57 -13.54
N ASN A 37 -14.22 -2.65 -13.07
CA ASN A 37 -14.73 -3.48 -11.97
C ASN A 37 -14.06 -3.19 -10.62
N ILE A 38 -13.03 -2.35 -10.58
CA ILE A 38 -12.28 -2.04 -9.37
C ILE A 38 -12.25 -0.53 -9.17
N THR A 39 -12.55 -0.10 -7.95
CA THR A 39 -12.52 1.30 -7.53
C THR A 39 -11.46 1.50 -6.47
N ILE A 40 -10.60 2.49 -6.67
CA ILE A 40 -9.71 2.99 -5.61
C ILE A 40 -10.54 3.90 -4.71
N VAL A 41 -10.98 3.38 -3.57
CA VAL A 41 -11.85 4.11 -2.62
C VAL A 41 -11.06 4.99 -1.64
N TYR A 42 -9.75 4.76 -1.55
CA TYR A 42 -8.85 5.59 -0.76
C TYR A 42 -7.42 5.53 -1.30
N LYS A 43 -6.76 6.69 -1.35
CA LYS A 43 -5.37 6.83 -1.79
C LYS A 43 -4.64 7.81 -0.88
N LYS A 44 -3.49 7.41 -0.34
CA LYS A 44 -2.69 8.31 0.52
C LYS A 44 -1.20 8.04 0.44
N GLN A 45 -0.43 9.09 0.16
CA GLN A 45 0.97 9.18 0.57
C GLN A 45 0.99 9.49 2.07
N MET A 46 1.56 8.60 2.86
CA MET A 46 1.64 8.76 4.31
C MET A 46 2.97 9.38 4.71
N ASP A 47 2.96 10.10 5.82
CA ASP A 47 4.20 10.46 6.50
C ASP A 47 4.72 9.25 7.28
N PRO A 48 6.04 9.08 7.44
CA PRO A 48 6.64 7.97 8.19
C PRO A 48 6.51 8.17 9.71
N THR A 49 5.31 8.47 10.19
CA THR A 49 5.01 8.69 11.61
C THR A 49 3.89 7.76 12.08
N PRO A 50 3.94 7.26 13.32
CA PRO A 50 2.89 6.40 13.87
C PRO A 50 1.50 7.07 13.86
N ALA A 51 1.43 8.39 14.05
CA ALA A 51 0.18 9.14 14.01
C ALA A 51 -0.46 9.11 12.61
N SER A 52 0.33 9.39 11.56
CA SER A 52 -0.14 9.35 10.17
C SER A 52 -0.60 7.94 9.76
N MET A 53 0.14 6.91 10.18
CA MET A 53 -0.23 5.51 9.95
C MET A 53 -1.55 5.14 10.64
N LYS A 54 -1.73 5.49 11.92
CA LYS A 54 -2.95 5.20 12.68
C LYS A 54 -4.16 5.97 12.14
N GLU A 55 -3.99 7.24 11.76
CA GLU A 55 -5.04 8.02 11.11
C GLU A 55 -5.47 7.39 9.79
N THR A 56 -4.51 7.03 8.95
CA THR A 56 -4.75 6.39 7.65
C THR A 56 -5.50 5.06 7.82
N LEU A 57 -5.05 4.21 8.74
CA LEU A 57 -5.71 2.93 9.03
C LEU A 57 -7.15 3.14 9.51
N ASN A 58 -7.41 4.13 10.38
CA ASN A 58 -8.77 4.45 10.82
C ASN A 58 -9.68 4.89 9.67
N LYS A 59 -9.17 5.56 8.64
CA LYS A 59 -9.95 5.87 7.44
C LYS A 59 -10.20 4.64 6.58
N ILE A 60 -9.16 3.83 6.35
CA ILE A 60 -9.26 2.58 5.58
C ILE A 60 -10.32 1.64 6.16
N LYS A 61 -10.41 1.54 7.50
CA LYS A 61 -11.42 0.71 8.19
C LYS A 61 -12.86 0.98 7.71
N THR A 62 -13.15 2.21 7.32
CA THR A 62 -14.50 2.63 6.90
C THR A 62 -14.78 2.48 5.41
N CYS A 63 -13.76 2.27 4.56
CA CYS A 63 -13.94 2.30 3.11
C CYS A 63 -13.48 1.04 2.37
N SER A 64 -12.59 0.20 2.92
CA SER A 64 -12.18 -1.02 2.22
C SER A 64 -11.66 -2.11 3.16
N ARG A 65 -11.43 -3.29 2.60
CA ARG A 65 -10.79 -4.44 3.26
C ARG A 65 -9.51 -4.93 2.58
N ILE A 66 -9.25 -4.46 1.36
CA ILE A 66 -8.05 -4.77 0.59
C ILE A 66 -7.14 -3.55 0.59
N ILE A 67 -5.94 -3.71 1.14
CA ILE A 67 -4.96 -2.64 1.29
C ILE A 67 -3.76 -2.98 0.42
N VAL A 68 -3.55 -2.23 -0.66
CA VAL A 68 -2.32 -2.30 -1.44
C VAL A 68 -1.35 -1.25 -0.89
N SER A 69 -0.17 -1.70 -0.50
CA SER A 69 0.81 -0.88 0.20
C SER A 69 2.19 -0.97 -0.43
N CYS A 70 2.92 0.13 -0.42
CA CYS A 70 4.34 0.17 -0.78
C CYS A 70 5.13 0.97 0.25
N PHE A 71 6.29 0.46 0.66
CA PHE A 71 7.21 1.13 1.56
C PHE A 71 8.63 1.01 1.03
N ASP A 72 9.30 2.14 0.79
CA ASP A 72 10.71 2.12 0.35
C ASP A 72 11.65 1.72 1.51
N SER A 73 11.26 2.00 2.76
CA SER A 73 11.99 1.61 3.96
C SER A 73 11.38 0.40 4.67
N ALA A 74 12.25 -0.56 5.04
CA ALA A 74 11.85 -1.68 5.88
C ALA A 74 11.37 -1.25 7.29
N VAL A 75 11.87 -0.11 7.78
CA VAL A 75 11.46 0.46 9.08
C VAL A 75 10.02 0.95 9.01
N ASP A 76 9.65 1.67 7.95
CA ASP A 76 8.30 2.20 7.79
C ASP A 76 7.27 1.08 7.61
N ARG A 77 7.61 0.05 6.84
CA ARG A 77 6.79 -1.16 6.74
C ARG A 77 6.58 -1.82 8.10
N ARG A 78 7.64 -1.99 8.90
CA ARG A 78 7.54 -2.57 10.25
C ARG A 78 6.63 -1.72 11.13
N ASN A 79 6.82 -0.40 11.13
CA ASN A 79 6.03 0.52 11.93
C ASN A 79 4.55 0.52 11.51
N PHE A 80 4.27 0.41 10.21
CA PHE A 80 2.91 0.28 9.70
C PHE A 80 2.23 -1.01 10.18
N LEU A 81 2.93 -2.15 10.11
CA LEU A 81 2.40 -3.43 10.63
C LEU A 81 2.14 -3.37 12.14
N LEU A 82 3.01 -2.71 12.91
CA LEU A 82 2.78 -2.47 14.33
C LEU A 82 1.56 -1.58 14.56
N ALA A 83 1.36 -0.53 13.76
CA ALA A 83 0.16 0.31 13.84
C ALA A 83 -1.13 -0.47 13.50
N MET A 84 -1.08 -1.40 12.54
CA MET A 84 -2.19 -2.32 12.26
C MET A 84 -2.49 -3.24 13.44
N ASN A 85 -1.45 -3.78 14.07
CA ASN A 85 -1.56 -4.63 15.26
C ASN A 85 -2.17 -3.87 16.44
N ASP A 86 -1.66 -2.66 16.74
CA ASP A 86 -2.18 -1.77 17.79
C ASP A 86 -3.68 -1.46 17.62
N LEU A 87 -4.18 -1.46 16.38
CA LEU A 87 -5.58 -1.20 16.05
C LEU A 87 -6.43 -2.48 15.93
N GLY A 88 -5.87 -3.65 16.25
CA GLY A 88 -6.54 -4.95 16.21
C GLY A 88 -6.86 -5.45 14.79
N LEU A 89 -6.23 -4.88 13.75
CA LEU A 89 -6.55 -5.23 12.36
C LEU A 89 -5.89 -6.54 11.90
N VAL A 90 -4.79 -6.93 12.54
CA VAL A 90 -4.06 -8.17 12.21
C VAL A 90 -4.82 -9.41 12.71
N GLU A 91 -5.56 -9.28 13.82
CA GLU A 91 -6.37 -10.37 14.38
C GLU A 91 -7.68 -10.59 13.60
N SER A 92 -8.10 -9.59 12.83
CA SER A 92 -9.29 -9.65 11.99
C SER A 92 -9.03 -10.44 10.72
N SER A 93 -9.87 -11.44 10.43
CA SER A 93 -9.87 -12.16 9.15
C SER A 93 -10.48 -11.36 7.99
N GLU A 94 -10.87 -10.10 8.23
CA GLU A 94 -11.51 -9.26 7.22
C GLU A 94 -10.52 -8.58 6.27
N TYR A 95 -9.26 -8.41 6.66
CA TYR A 95 -8.31 -7.57 5.92
C TYR A 95 -7.29 -8.37 5.12
N VAL A 96 -7.05 -7.94 3.89
CA VAL A 96 -5.93 -8.41 3.06
C VAL A 96 -4.95 -7.25 2.89
N LEU A 97 -3.73 -7.44 3.39
CA LEU A 97 -2.61 -6.53 3.14
C LEU A 97 -1.72 -7.08 2.02
N ILE A 98 -1.64 -6.35 0.92
CA ILE A 98 -0.73 -6.61 -0.19
C ILE A 98 0.44 -5.64 -0.04
N VAL A 99 1.62 -6.17 0.24
CA VAL A 99 2.84 -5.36 0.31
C VAL A 99 3.59 -5.51 -1.01
N ALA A 100 3.52 -4.47 -1.83
CA ALA A 100 4.35 -4.36 -3.02
C ALA A 100 5.79 -4.13 -2.59
N GLN A 101 6.63 -5.13 -2.84
CA GLN A 101 8.06 -5.03 -2.62
C GLN A 101 8.79 -5.40 -3.90
N LEU A 102 9.35 -4.40 -4.55
CA LEU A 102 10.32 -4.59 -5.61
C LEU A 102 11.67 -4.81 -4.93
N LYS A 103 12.06 -6.07 -4.70
CA LYS A 103 13.45 -6.35 -4.32
C LYS A 103 14.35 -5.81 -5.43
N ASN A 104 15.34 -4.99 -5.08
CA ASN A 104 16.37 -4.41 -5.94
C ASN A 104 17.23 -5.42 -6.76
N GLN A 105 16.83 -6.69 -6.87
CA GLN A 105 17.55 -7.69 -7.66
C GLN A 105 17.13 -7.74 -9.13
N GLY A 106 16.04 -7.05 -9.53
CA GLY A 106 15.57 -7.01 -10.92
C GLY A 106 15.98 -5.79 -11.74
N MET A 107 16.24 -4.63 -11.11
CA MET A 107 16.60 -3.39 -11.83
C MET A 107 18.09 -3.27 -12.16
N LEU A 108 18.90 -4.29 -11.83
CA LEU A 108 20.27 -4.45 -12.33
C LEU A 108 20.31 -5.32 -13.60
N GLN A 109 19.28 -5.27 -14.45
CA GLN A 109 19.40 -5.78 -15.80
C GLN A 109 20.02 -4.69 -16.69
N GLN A 110 21.35 -4.80 -16.79
CA GLN A 110 22.26 -4.37 -17.85
C GLN A 110 21.74 -3.32 -18.85
N SER A 111 22.44 -2.19 -18.88
CA SER A 111 22.68 -1.42 -20.10
C SER A 111 24.18 -1.43 -20.33
N ASP A 112 24.58 -1.80 -21.54
CA ASP A 112 25.94 -2.13 -22.00
C ASP A 112 27.05 -1.11 -21.69
#